data_AF-A0A2E8E6S6-F1
#
_entry.id   AF-A0A2E8E6S6-F1
#
_cell.length_a   1.000
_cell.length_b   1.000
_cell.length_c   1.000
_cell.angle_alpha   90.00
_cell.angle_beta   90.00
_cell.angle_gamma   90.00
#
_symmetry.space_group_name_H-M   'P 1'
#
loop_
_entity.id
_entity.type
_entity.pdbx_description
1 polymer ?
#
loop_
_entity_poly.entity_id
_entity_poly.type
_entity_poly.pdbx_seq_one_letter_code
_entity_poly.pdbx_strand_id
1 'polypeptide(L)'
;MQRSSPLPVGSLLLLCVAMTACGGASPGGRTAAESDRDSRHLLIVLDGLRPDFVTPALMPALHALGQRGVVMRSHHAVFPTVTRVNASSISTGAYPAAHGLMGNSVFFPDVDPGRFLNTSDRANLLRVEETAEPLLTASTLGESLMTAGERLLVMSSGSSGSSYLLNHTAAGAILHYDYSVPEALHSRALTELGDVPEASTPNHARNRWIVDAFLEVGLPEVDPAVTVMWLSDPDTTAHQHGIGHPLTGEALFRLDAEIQRLQDGLAEAGWLETTNIWVTSDHGFSEHTGGVDLDGLLAVFASTLDDGSPRIVAGAGAIYVRDDDQATVSEIVSALQRDDRVGAVFTRSARPGAQEGWVPGTLSFDLAHWDHERSAQILYSPNWSDMVGEYGYPGTSAQGGVAGHGSSSPFDIHNPLVAAGPDLKTRVEIDVPSGNVDFAPTFLHVLGLEVPSSMQGRVLHGALRDGSDPTVTAIETMEVTVENEDGSYVLTAVLSAVDGRSYLDYTTVERHDLAVERD
;
A
#
# COMPACT_ATOMS: atom_id res chain seq x y z
N MET A 1 -4.54 -70.61 -72.26
CA MET A 1 -3.26 -71.35 -72.27
C MET A 1 -2.58 -71.14 -70.92
N GLN A 2 -2.26 -72.24 -70.21
CA GLN A 2 -1.37 -72.43 -69.02
C GLN A 2 -1.56 -71.49 -67.81
N ARG A 3 -2.10 -71.98 -66.66
CA ARG A 3 -1.43 -72.57 -65.45
C ARG A 3 -0.35 -71.61 -64.87
N SER A 4 -0.29 -71.22 -63.59
CA SER A 4 -0.54 -71.95 -62.33
C SER A 4 -0.39 -71.01 -61.10
N SER A 5 -1.11 -71.29 -60.00
CA SER A 5 -0.99 -70.74 -58.62
C SER A 5 0.11 -71.48 -57.79
N PRO A 6 0.32 -71.30 -56.45
CA PRO A 6 -0.16 -70.30 -55.44
C PRO A 6 0.91 -69.80 -54.37
N LEU A 7 0.39 -68.96 -53.44
CA LEU A 7 0.77 -68.39 -52.10
C LEU A 7 1.56 -69.29 -51.09
N PRO A 8 1.91 -68.94 -49.79
CA PRO A 8 1.31 -67.91 -48.86
C PRO A 8 2.18 -67.28 -47.70
N VAL A 9 1.50 -66.49 -46.84
CA VAL A 9 1.75 -66.09 -45.41
C VAL A 9 2.86 -65.04 -45.13
N GLY A 10 2.70 -63.98 -44.33
CA GLY A 10 1.58 -63.49 -43.50
C GLY A 10 1.97 -62.28 -42.63
N SER A 11 0.96 -61.73 -41.94
CA SER A 11 0.99 -60.80 -40.77
C SER A 11 1.54 -59.38 -40.97
N LEU A 12 1.15 -58.33 -40.24
CA LEU A 12 -0.01 -57.89 -39.44
C LEU A 12 0.45 -56.53 -38.88
N LEU A 13 -0.29 -55.43 -39.05
CA LEU A 13 -0.53 -54.41 -37.99
C LEU A 13 -1.32 -53.19 -38.49
N LEU A 14 -2.45 -52.99 -37.81
CA LEU A 14 -3.38 -51.87 -37.89
C LEU A 14 -2.77 -50.61 -37.27
N LEU A 15 -3.04 -49.45 -37.88
CA LEU A 15 -3.15 -48.18 -37.16
C LEU A 15 -4.48 -47.53 -37.57
N CYS A 16 -5.48 -47.64 -36.68
CA CYS A 16 -6.77 -46.96 -36.80
C CYS A 16 -6.63 -45.55 -36.22
N VAL A 17 -6.81 -44.52 -37.04
CA VAL A 17 -7.07 -43.16 -36.58
C VAL A 17 -8.57 -43.04 -36.30
N ALA A 18 -8.93 -42.95 -35.02
CA ALA A 18 -10.27 -42.60 -34.58
C ALA A 18 -10.34 -41.07 -34.42
N MET A 19 -11.15 -40.41 -35.25
CA MET A 19 -11.65 -39.07 -34.95
C MET A 19 -12.89 -39.20 -34.07
N THR A 20 -12.80 -38.75 -32.83
CA THR A 20 -13.95 -38.46 -31.98
C THR A 20 -14.04 -36.97 -31.74
N ALA A 21 -15.09 -36.37 -32.29
CA ALA A 21 -15.65 -35.12 -31.84
C ALA A 21 -16.39 -35.34 -30.50
N CYS A 22 -16.35 -34.31 -29.65
CA CYS A 22 -17.29 -33.92 -28.57
C CYS A 22 -16.53 -33.52 -27.30
N GLY A 23 -16.60 -32.23 -26.95
CA GLY A 23 -16.04 -31.66 -25.72
C GLY A 23 -15.80 -30.16 -25.83
N GLY A 24 -16.76 -29.41 -26.39
CA GLY A 24 -16.73 -27.95 -26.34
C GLY A 24 -16.98 -27.51 -24.91
N ALA A 25 -15.93 -27.05 -24.23
CA ALA A 25 -16.07 -26.24 -23.04
C ALA A 25 -16.88 -25.00 -23.41
N SER A 26 -18.06 -24.84 -22.81
CA SER A 26 -18.77 -23.57 -22.88
C SER A 26 -17.97 -22.55 -22.06
N PRO A 27 -17.65 -21.36 -22.60
CA PRO A 27 -17.39 -20.23 -21.73
C PRO A 27 -18.68 -20.01 -20.94
N GLY A 28 -18.59 -19.94 -19.62
CA GLY A 28 -19.70 -19.56 -18.77
C GLY A 28 -20.24 -18.21 -19.23
N GLY A 29 -21.30 -18.23 -20.03
CA GLY A 29 -21.96 -17.03 -20.49
C GLY A 29 -22.63 -16.37 -19.30
N ARG A 30 -22.31 -15.10 -19.08
CA ARG A 30 -23.05 -14.19 -18.20
C ARG A 30 -24.54 -14.39 -18.47
N THR A 31 -25.34 -14.64 -17.44
CA THR A 31 -26.78 -14.50 -17.61
C THR A 31 -27.06 -13.02 -17.83
N ALA A 32 -27.94 -12.70 -18.79
CA ALA A 32 -28.26 -11.33 -19.20
C ALA A 32 -28.91 -10.45 -18.10
N ALA A 33 -28.99 -10.94 -16.85
CA ALA A 33 -29.55 -10.24 -15.71
C ALA A 33 -28.49 -9.75 -14.70
N GLU A 34 -27.21 -10.10 -14.87
CA GLU A 34 -26.12 -9.75 -13.93
C GLU A 34 -25.17 -8.64 -14.45
N SER A 35 -25.40 -8.10 -15.66
CA SER A 35 -24.53 -7.09 -16.30
C SER A 35 -25.17 -5.73 -16.53
N ASP A 36 -26.20 -5.36 -15.76
CA ASP A 36 -27.02 -4.14 -16.01
C ASP A 36 -26.81 -3.04 -14.96
N ARG A 37 -25.71 -3.07 -14.19
CA ARG A 37 -25.31 -1.97 -13.31
C ARG A 37 -23.90 -1.52 -13.66
N ASP A 38 -23.79 -0.28 -14.13
CA ASP A 38 -22.51 0.44 -14.23
C ASP A 38 -22.02 0.78 -12.82
N SER A 39 -21.49 -0.22 -12.11
CA SER A 39 -20.92 -0.04 -10.78
C SER A 39 -19.64 0.80 -10.86
N ARG A 40 -19.53 1.79 -9.98
CA ARG A 40 -18.37 2.67 -9.88
C ARG A 40 -17.73 2.57 -8.50
N HIS A 41 -16.46 2.91 -8.42
CA HIS A 41 -15.74 2.99 -7.17
C HIS A 41 -15.10 4.38 -7.02
N LEU A 42 -15.34 5.02 -5.88
CA LEU A 42 -14.62 6.21 -5.44
C LEU A 42 -13.87 5.84 -4.15
N LEU A 43 -12.55 5.68 -4.26
CA LEU A 43 -11.66 5.50 -3.12
C LEU A 43 -11.09 6.85 -2.71
N ILE A 44 -11.43 7.33 -1.51
CA ILE A 44 -10.93 8.55 -0.90
C ILE A 44 -9.85 8.17 0.11
N VAL A 45 -8.61 8.54 -0.17
CA VAL A 45 -7.47 8.40 0.72
C VAL A 45 -7.25 9.73 1.43
N LEU A 46 -7.42 9.74 2.75
CA LEU A 46 -7.09 10.87 3.61
C LEU A 46 -5.71 10.59 4.24
N ASP A 47 -4.68 11.26 3.72
CA ASP A 47 -3.27 10.99 4.05
C ASP A 47 -3.01 11.14 5.55
N GLY A 48 -2.52 10.08 6.22
CA GLY A 48 -2.25 10.09 7.66
C GLY A 48 -3.48 10.05 8.59
N LEU A 49 -4.65 9.64 8.10
CA LEU A 49 -5.86 9.51 8.93
C LEU A 49 -5.80 8.28 9.85
N ARG A 50 -5.81 8.50 11.17
CA ARG A 50 -5.94 7.43 12.19
C ARG A 50 -7.40 6.99 12.42
N PRO A 51 -7.65 5.73 12.82
CA PRO A 51 -8.98 5.25 13.18
C PRO A 51 -9.65 6.05 14.31
N ASP A 52 -8.89 6.47 15.32
CA ASP A 52 -9.39 7.18 16.50
C ASP A 52 -9.73 8.66 16.25
N PHE A 53 -9.46 9.18 15.04
CA PHE A 53 -9.99 10.46 14.58
C PHE A 53 -11.46 10.39 14.14
N VAL A 54 -11.94 9.20 13.76
CA VAL A 54 -13.29 9.02 13.18
C VAL A 54 -14.34 9.01 14.28
N THR A 55 -14.72 10.19 14.75
CA THR A 55 -15.72 10.39 15.80
C THR A 55 -16.87 11.28 15.33
N PRO A 56 -18.06 11.22 15.97
CA PRO A 56 -19.17 12.12 15.65
C PRO A 56 -18.84 13.61 15.80
N ALA A 57 -17.85 13.96 16.62
CA ALA A 57 -17.48 15.35 16.89
C ALA A 57 -16.47 15.90 15.88
N LEU A 58 -15.52 15.05 15.45
CA LEU A 58 -14.40 15.48 14.60
C LEU A 58 -14.65 15.21 13.12
N MET A 59 -15.29 14.07 12.81
CA MET A 59 -15.57 13.63 11.45
C MET A 59 -17.02 13.12 11.32
N PRO A 60 -18.03 13.98 11.51
CA PRO A 60 -19.44 13.60 11.50
C PRO A 60 -19.91 12.94 10.18
N ALA A 61 -19.45 13.40 9.02
CA ALA A 61 -19.86 12.86 7.73
C ALA A 61 -19.30 11.43 7.51
N LEU A 62 -18.01 11.21 7.79
CA LEU A 62 -17.38 9.90 7.73
C LEU A 62 -17.97 8.93 8.75
N HIS A 63 -18.21 9.41 9.98
CA HIS A 63 -18.87 8.62 11.00
C HIS A 63 -20.29 8.20 10.55
N ALA A 64 -21.08 9.14 10.00
CA ALA A 64 -22.42 8.85 9.48
C ALA A 64 -22.41 7.95 8.23
N LEU A 65 -21.34 7.99 7.43
CA LEU A 65 -21.11 7.03 6.33
C LEU A 65 -20.94 5.62 6.89
N GLY A 66 -20.11 5.45 7.91
CA GLY A 66 -19.91 4.16 8.59
C GLY A 66 -21.17 3.61 9.24
N GLN A 67 -21.95 4.45 9.92
CA GLN A 67 -23.20 4.02 10.59
C GLN A 67 -24.26 3.45 9.63
N ARG A 68 -24.19 3.75 8.33
CA ARG A 68 -25.10 3.18 7.33
C ARG A 68 -24.45 2.17 6.38
N GLY A 69 -23.12 2.13 6.33
CA GLY A 69 -22.34 1.31 5.43
C GLY A 69 -21.62 0.15 6.15
N VAL A 70 -20.39 -0.08 5.72
CA VAL A 70 -19.43 -1.04 6.27
C VAL A 70 -18.34 -0.27 7.02
N VAL A 71 -17.97 -0.74 8.20
CA VAL A 71 -16.75 -0.32 8.90
C VAL A 71 -15.85 -1.54 9.07
N MET A 72 -14.67 -1.53 8.44
CA MET A 72 -13.64 -2.54 8.67
C MET A 72 -12.78 -2.07 9.83
N ARG A 73 -12.83 -2.78 10.97
CA ARG A 73 -12.16 -2.36 12.21
C ARG A 73 -10.67 -2.70 12.26
N SER A 74 -10.24 -3.66 11.44
CA SER A 74 -8.89 -4.20 11.40
C SER A 74 -8.26 -3.98 10.01
N HIS A 75 -8.21 -2.72 9.56
CA HIS A 75 -7.62 -2.37 8.26
C HIS A 75 -6.16 -1.90 8.41
N HIS A 76 -5.31 -2.27 7.45
CA HIS A 76 -3.87 -2.11 7.53
C HIS A 76 -3.30 -1.32 6.35
N ALA A 77 -2.45 -0.36 6.68
CA ALA A 77 -1.40 0.10 5.80
C ALA A 77 -0.44 -1.02 5.45
N VAL A 78 0.24 -0.88 4.33
CA VAL A 78 1.37 -1.72 3.96
C VAL A 78 2.64 -1.20 4.62
N PHE A 79 3.41 -2.10 5.23
CA PHE A 79 4.71 -1.80 5.83
C PHE A 79 5.83 -1.85 4.76
N PRO A 80 6.82 -0.94 4.78
CA PRO A 80 6.90 0.27 5.61
C PRO A 80 5.72 1.22 5.37
N THR A 81 5.15 1.74 6.45
CA THR A 81 3.88 2.51 6.49
C THR A 81 4.05 3.92 5.97
N VAL A 82 4.46 4.02 4.71
CA VAL A 82 4.82 5.27 4.06
C VAL A 82 4.03 5.48 2.77
N THR A 83 3.75 6.74 2.46
CA THR A 83 2.89 7.19 1.37
C THR A 83 3.12 6.51 0.03
N ARG A 84 4.38 6.47 -0.45
CA ARG A 84 4.66 5.98 -1.80
C ARG A 84 4.53 4.47 -1.90
N VAL A 85 4.88 3.73 -0.85
CA VAL A 85 4.63 2.29 -0.75
C VAL A 85 3.13 2.03 -0.85
N ASN A 86 2.32 2.73 -0.04
CA ASN A 86 0.87 2.51 -0.02
C ASN A 86 0.18 2.97 -1.31
N ALA A 87 0.63 4.05 -1.95
CA ALA A 87 0.16 4.44 -3.29
C ALA A 87 0.39 3.31 -4.31
N SER A 88 1.58 2.70 -4.33
CA SER A 88 1.86 1.55 -5.18
C SER A 88 1.05 0.32 -4.80
N SER A 89 0.87 0.03 -3.52
CA SER A 89 0.07 -1.11 -3.07
C SER A 89 -1.42 -0.97 -3.41
N ILE A 90 -1.98 0.24 -3.32
CA ILE A 90 -3.35 0.53 -3.78
C ILE A 90 -3.45 0.34 -5.29
N SER A 91 -2.45 0.82 -6.06
CA SER A 91 -2.46 0.69 -7.52
C SER A 91 -2.29 -0.75 -7.98
N THR A 92 -1.48 -1.55 -7.30
CA THR A 92 -1.09 -2.90 -7.76
C THR A 92 -1.84 -4.02 -7.06
N GLY A 93 -2.48 -3.75 -5.92
CA GLY A 93 -2.99 -4.80 -5.04
C GLY A 93 -1.89 -5.72 -4.51
N ALA A 94 -0.65 -5.25 -4.43
CA ALA A 94 0.52 -6.05 -4.07
C ALA A 94 1.38 -5.35 -3.00
N TYR A 95 2.25 -6.12 -2.34
CA TYR A 95 3.22 -5.62 -1.37
C TYR A 95 4.55 -5.24 -2.03
N PRO A 96 5.47 -4.54 -1.33
CA PRO A 96 6.81 -4.21 -1.84
C PRO A 96 7.58 -5.40 -2.41
N ALA A 97 7.44 -6.58 -1.79
CA ALA A 97 8.02 -7.84 -2.29
C ALA A 97 7.60 -8.20 -3.72
N ALA A 98 6.47 -7.68 -4.22
CA ALA A 98 5.98 -7.96 -5.56
C ALA A 98 5.96 -6.75 -6.50
N HIS A 99 5.77 -5.52 -6.01
CA HIS A 99 5.78 -4.32 -6.86
C HIS A 99 7.12 -3.58 -6.88
N GLY A 100 8.07 -3.92 -6.01
CA GLY A 100 9.45 -3.41 -6.07
C GLY A 100 9.63 -1.93 -5.71
N LEU A 101 8.64 -1.31 -5.04
CA LEU A 101 8.76 0.04 -4.51
C LEU A 101 8.96 -0.05 -3.00
N MET A 102 10.22 0.07 -2.57
CA MET A 102 10.64 -0.36 -1.24
C MET A 102 10.45 0.69 -0.13
N GLY A 103 10.15 1.96 -0.49
CA GLY A 103 10.05 3.05 0.47
C GLY A 103 9.71 4.41 -0.15
N ASN A 104 9.63 5.44 0.70
CA ASN A 104 9.40 6.85 0.31
C ASN A 104 10.59 7.51 -0.39
N SER A 105 11.75 6.86 -0.30
CA SER A 105 12.89 7.09 -1.16
C SER A 105 13.46 5.72 -1.47
N VAL A 106 13.99 5.54 -2.68
CA VAL A 106 14.39 4.24 -3.20
C VAL A 106 15.74 4.33 -3.88
N PHE A 107 16.55 3.29 -3.76
CA PHE A 107 17.86 3.23 -4.38
C PHE A 107 17.76 2.50 -5.73
N PHE A 108 17.85 3.27 -6.81
CA PHE A 108 17.94 2.76 -8.18
C PHE A 108 19.34 3.06 -8.73
N PRO A 109 20.29 2.12 -8.62
CA PRO A 109 21.69 2.39 -8.96
C PRO A 109 21.89 2.75 -10.45
N ASP A 110 21.02 2.25 -11.33
CA ASP A 110 21.03 2.58 -12.76
C ASP A 110 20.64 4.04 -13.06
N VAL A 111 19.91 4.69 -12.14
CA VAL A 111 19.52 6.10 -12.25
C VAL A 111 20.49 7.00 -11.49
N ASP A 112 20.86 6.61 -10.27
CA ASP A 112 21.87 7.28 -9.46
C ASP A 112 22.54 6.28 -8.48
N PRO A 113 23.80 5.88 -8.73
CA PRO A 113 24.48 4.86 -7.93
C PRO A 113 24.94 5.38 -6.55
N GLY A 114 24.81 6.67 -6.27
CA GLY A 114 25.36 7.29 -5.06
C GLY A 114 24.34 7.64 -3.98
N ARG A 115 23.03 7.64 -4.29
CA ARG A 115 22.01 8.11 -3.36
C ARG A 115 20.63 7.53 -3.64
N PHE A 116 19.80 7.58 -2.61
CA PHE A 116 18.36 7.37 -2.74
C PHE A 116 17.72 8.47 -3.60
N LEU A 117 16.76 8.07 -4.42
CA LEU A 117 15.88 8.96 -5.16
C LEU A 117 14.65 9.30 -4.32
N ASN A 118 14.32 10.58 -4.23
CA ASN A 118 13.07 11.01 -3.61
C ASN A 118 11.89 10.73 -4.55
N THR A 119 11.00 9.82 -4.14
CA THR A 119 9.84 9.39 -4.93
C THR A 119 8.63 10.29 -4.77
N SER A 120 8.69 11.36 -3.97
CA SER A 120 7.63 12.38 -3.95
C SER A 120 7.64 13.25 -5.21
N ASP A 121 8.77 13.29 -5.93
CA ASP A 121 8.94 14.02 -7.18
C ASP A 121 8.75 13.10 -8.38
N ARG A 122 7.70 13.36 -9.16
CA ARG A 122 7.39 12.64 -10.40
C ARG A 122 8.57 12.64 -11.38
N ALA A 123 9.38 13.69 -11.43
CA ALA A 123 10.52 13.74 -12.35
C ALA A 123 11.54 12.63 -12.06
N ASN A 124 11.73 12.25 -10.80
CA ASN A 124 12.60 11.12 -10.46
C ASN A 124 12.01 9.78 -10.89
N LEU A 125 10.68 9.63 -10.79
CA LEU A 125 10.00 8.40 -11.25
C LEU A 125 10.08 8.24 -12.77
N LEU A 126 9.92 9.33 -13.52
CA LEU A 126 10.08 9.30 -14.98
C LEU A 126 11.50 8.89 -15.40
N ARG A 127 12.53 9.28 -14.63
CA ARG A 127 13.91 8.83 -14.89
C ARG A 127 14.09 7.32 -14.67
N VAL A 128 13.31 6.72 -13.77
CA VAL A 128 13.30 5.25 -13.59
C VAL A 128 12.67 4.59 -14.82
N GLU A 129 11.57 5.14 -15.35
CA GLU A 129 10.89 4.63 -16.56
C GLU A 129 11.76 4.73 -17.83
N GLU A 130 12.77 5.60 -17.84
CA GLU A 130 13.76 5.70 -18.93
C GLU A 130 14.80 4.57 -18.88
N THR A 131 14.88 3.83 -17.77
CA THR A 131 15.74 2.65 -17.65
C THR A 131 15.11 1.42 -18.28
N ALA A 132 15.84 0.30 -18.30
CA ALA A 132 15.28 -0.98 -18.74
C ALA A 132 14.40 -1.65 -17.66
N GLU A 133 14.45 -1.16 -16.41
CA GLU A 133 13.69 -1.71 -15.31
C GLU A 133 12.30 -1.07 -15.24
N PRO A 134 11.22 -1.86 -15.05
CA PRO A 134 9.90 -1.29 -14.85
C PRO A 134 9.83 -0.56 -13.50
N LEU A 135 9.10 0.56 -13.45
CA LEU A 135 8.90 1.29 -12.19
C LEU A 135 8.24 0.40 -11.13
N LEU A 136 7.16 -0.29 -11.51
CA LEU A 136 6.48 -1.30 -10.70
C LEU A 136 6.53 -2.66 -11.41
N THR A 137 6.92 -3.71 -10.69
CA THR A 137 7.06 -5.07 -11.22
C THR A 137 5.76 -5.89 -11.20
N ALA A 138 4.75 -5.44 -10.46
CA ALA A 138 3.42 -6.03 -10.40
C ALA A 138 2.45 -5.32 -11.35
N SER A 139 1.43 -6.06 -11.81
CA SER A 139 0.35 -5.50 -12.64
C SER A 139 -0.47 -4.49 -11.84
N THR A 140 -0.88 -3.42 -12.49
CA THR A 140 -1.69 -2.36 -11.88
C THR A 140 -3.17 -2.50 -12.21
N LEU A 141 -4.00 -1.97 -11.31
CA LEU A 141 -5.42 -1.70 -11.52
C LEU A 141 -5.64 -0.90 -12.80
N GLY A 142 -4.81 0.12 -13.05
CA GLY A 142 -4.87 0.91 -14.27
C GLY A 142 -4.74 0.05 -15.54
N GLU A 143 -3.74 -0.82 -15.61
CA GLU A 143 -3.54 -1.72 -16.75
C GLU A 143 -4.70 -2.70 -16.93
N SER A 144 -5.20 -3.28 -15.85
CA SER A 144 -6.36 -4.18 -15.88
C SER A 144 -7.62 -3.47 -16.39
N LEU A 145 -7.89 -2.25 -15.92
CA LEU A 145 -9.02 -1.44 -16.38
C LEU A 145 -8.89 -1.05 -17.85
N MET A 146 -7.71 -0.55 -18.24
CA MET A 146 -7.44 -0.17 -19.63
C MET A 146 -7.61 -1.34 -20.60
N THR A 147 -7.18 -2.55 -20.21
CA THR A 147 -7.35 -3.78 -20.99
C THR A 147 -8.83 -4.12 -21.19
N ALA A 148 -9.67 -3.83 -20.21
CA ALA A 148 -11.12 -4.03 -20.26
C ALA A 148 -11.88 -2.89 -20.98
N GLY A 149 -11.21 -1.82 -21.38
CA GLY A 149 -11.84 -0.61 -21.93
C GLY A 149 -12.42 0.34 -20.86
N GLU A 150 -12.13 0.07 -19.59
CA GLU A 150 -12.51 0.89 -18.44
C GLU A 150 -11.47 1.97 -18.17
N ARG A 151 -11.85 2.99 -17.40
CA ARG A 151 -11.00 4.15 -17.10
C ARG A 151 -10.77 4.32 -15.61
N LEU A 152 -9.51 4.52 -15.23
CA LEU A 152 -9.10 4.95 -13.90
C LEU A 152 -8.91 6.47 -13.89
N LEU A 153 -9.43 7.13 -12.86
CA LEU A 153 -9.17 8.54 -12.58
C LEU A 153 -8.41 8.68 -11.27
N VAL A 154 -7.24 9.29 -11.30
CA VAL A 154 -6.52 9.70 -10.09
C VAL A 154 -6.71 11.20 -9.88
N MET A 155 -7.23 11.60 -8.72
CA MET A 155 -7.37 12.99 -8.29
C MET A 155 -6.46 13.22 -7.10
N SER A 156 -5.56 14.20 -7.12
CA SER A 156 -4.60 14.32 -6.00
C SER A 156 -4.15 15.73 -5.65
N SER A 157 -4.18 16.01 -4.35
CA SER A 157 -3.53 17.17 -3.71
C SER A 157 -2.19 16.81 -3.06
N GLY A 158 -1.83 15.53 -3.05
CA GLY A 158 -0.62 14.98 -2.42
C GLY A 158 0.64 15.22 -3.24
N SER A 159 1.67 14.41 -3.06
CA SER A 159 2.88 14.56 -3.88
C SER A 159 2.67 14.10 -5.32
N SER A 160 3.34 14.77 -6.27
CA SER A 160 3.26 14.43 -7.70
C SER A 160 3.70 12.98 -7.99
N GLY A 161 4.64 12.47 -7.20
CA GLY A 161 5.08 11.09 -7.30
C GLY A 161 4.03 10.09 -6.82
N SER A 162 3.29 10.38 -5.73
CA SER A 162 2.20 9.53 -5.27
C SER A 162 1.09 9.41 -6.32
N SER A 163 0.65 10.55 -6.89
CA SER A 163 -0.36 10.53 -7.95
C SER A 163 0.10 9.80 -9.21
N TYR A 164 1.39 9.88 -9.54
CA TYR A 164 1.95 9.13 -10.65
C TYR A 164 1.99 7.63 -10.36
N LEU A 165 2.42 7.19 -9.18
CA LEU A 165 2.45 5.77 -8.81
C LEU A 165 1.07 5.12 -8.80
N LEU A 166 0.02 5.88 -8.46
CA LEU A 166 -1.36 5.40 -8.51
C LEU A 166 -1.82 5.03 -9.93
N ASN A 167 -1.26 5.67 -10.97
CA ASN A 167 -1.64 5.43 -12.37
C ASN A 167 -0.48 5.73 -13.35
N HIS A 168 0.67 5.10 -13.17
CA HIS A 168 1.89 5.44 -13.92
C HIS A 168 1.77 5.14 -15.42
N THR A 169 0.90 4.20 -15.79
CA THR A 169 0.57 3.85 -17.18
C THR A 169 -0.45 4.78 -17.83
N ALA A 170 -0.98 5.76 -17.07
CA ALA A 170 -1.99 6.71 -17.52
C ALA A 170 -3.25 6.06 -18.10
N ALA A 171 -3.69 4.94 -17.51
CA ALA A 171 -4.94 4.29 -17.83
C ALA A 171 -6.11 5.20 -17.46
N GLY A 172 -6.74 5.87 -18.43
CA GLY A 172 -7.73 6.92 -18.17
C GLY A 172 -7.05 8.26 -17.94
N ALA A 173 -6.98 8.72 -16.69
CA ALA A 173 -6.41 10.04 -16.38
C ALA A 173 -5.79 10.18 -14.98
N ILE A 174 -4.89 11.15 -14.86
CA ILE A 174 -4.44 11.75 -13.59
C ILE A 174 -4.76 13.23 -13.66
N LEU A 175 -5.40 13.78 -12.62
CA LEU A 175 -5.51 15.22 -12.37
C LEU A 175 -4.93 15.49 -10.98
N HIS A 176 -3.71 15.98 -10.97
CA HIS A 176 -3.01 16.48 -9.80
C HIS A 176 -3.07 18.02 -9.80
N TYR A 177 -2.94 18.66 -8.64
CA TYR A 177 -3.07 20.12 -8.55
C TYR A 177 -2.05 20.88 -9.43
N ASP A 178 -0.91 20.27 -9.73
CA ASP A 178 0.19 20.88 -10.51
C ASP A 178 0.30 20.34 -11.95
N TYR A 179 -0.33 19.20 -12.26
CA TYR A 179 -0.22 18.59 -13.59
C TYR A 179 -1.39 17.63 -13.86
N SER A 180 -1.58 17.25 -15.11
CA SER A 180 -2.46 16.14 -15.45
C SER A 180 -1.89 15.28 -16.58
N VAL A 181 -2.42 14.08 -16.68
CA VAL A 181 -2.27 13.22 -17.85
C VAL A 181 -3.68 12.80 -18.29
N PRO A 182 -4.17 13.22 -19.47
CA PRO A 182 -3.55 14.18 -20.40
C PRO A 182 -3.49 15.61 -19.83
N GLU A 183 -2.51 16.41 -20.27
CA GLU A 183 -2.28 17.81 -19.84
C GLU A 183 -3.50 18.73 -20.02
N ALA A 184 -4.36 18.43 -21.00
CA ALA A 184 -5.56 19.19 -21.28
C ALA A 184 -6.55 19.26 -20.10
N LEU A 185 -6.57 18.24 -19.23
CA LEU A 185 -7.46 18.22 -18.05
C LEU A 185 -7.08 19.30 -17.03
N HIS A 186 -5.80 19.48 -16.76
CA HIS A 186 -5.31 20.51 -15.84
C HIS A 186 -5.54 21.92 -16.40
N SER A 187 -5.26 22.12 -17.69
CA SER A 187 -5.56 23.37 -18.38
C SER A 187 -7.04 23.75 -18.28
N ARG A 188 -7.93 22.76 -18.39
CA ARG A 188 -9.37 22.96 -18.24
C ARG A 188 -9.75 23.26 -16.79
N ALA A 189 -9.23 22.51 -15.81
CA ALA A 189 -9.47 22.77 -14.40
C ALA A 189 -9.07 24.20 -14.00
N LEU A 190 -7.92 24.69 -14.46
CA LEU A 190 -7.51 26.08 -14.25
C LEU A 190 -8.47 27.09 -14.92
N THR A 191 -9.02 26.75 -16.08
CA THR A 191 -9.96 27.62 -16.80
C THR A 191 -11.31 27.72 -16.09
N GLU A 192 -11.80 26.61 -15.54
CA GLU A 192 -13.12 26.53 -14.90
C GLU A 192 -13.10 26.98 -13.44
N LEU A 193 -12.07 26.60 -12.69
CA LEU A 193 -11.98 26.82 -11.23
C LEU A 193 -11.09 28.01 -10.86
N GLY A 194 -10.25 28.46 -11.78
CA GLY A 194 -9.19 29.43 -11.51
C GLY A 194 -7.92 28.80 -10.96
N ASP A 195 -7.00 29.66 -10.55
CA ASP A 195 -5.67 29.28 -10.07
C ASP A 195 -5.73 28.34 -8.87
N VAL A 196 -4.79 27.40 -8.83
CA VAL A 196 -4.63 26.47 -7.72
C VAL A 196 -4.22 27.25 -6.46
N PRO A 197 -4.88 27.01 -5.31
CA PRO A 197 -4.49 27.65 -4.06
C PRO A 197 -3.05 27.31 -3.63
N GLU A 198 -2.37 28.32 -3.10
CA GLU A 198 -1.06 28.17 -2.45
C GLU A 198 -1.11 27.14 -1.31
N ALA A 199 0.02 26.48 -1.09
CA ALA A 199 0.14 25.50 -0.02
C ALA A 199 -0.07 26.19 1.34
N SER A 200 -0.86 25.58 2.22
CA SER A 200 -1.14 26.11 3.55
C SER A 200 -1.25 24.99 4.56
N THR A 201 -1.25 25.34 5.85
CA THR A 201 -1.41 24.40 6.96
C THR A 201 -2.54 24.91 7.86
N PRO A 202 -3.73 24.28 7.87
CA PRO A 202 -4.13 23.11 7.07
C PRO A 202 -4.25 23.38 5.57
N ASN A 203 -3.98 22.38 4.73
CA ASN A 203 -3.98 22.45 3.26
C ASN A 203 -5.38 22.32 2.64
N HIS A 204 -6.41 22.68 3.40
CA HIS A 204 -7.82 22.54 3.05
C HIS A 204 -8.23 23.25 1.75
N ALA A 205 -7.62 24.39 1.42
CA ALA A 205 -7.94 25.11 0.19
C ALA A 205 -7.56 24.32 -1.07
N ARG A 206 -6.40 23.64 -1.06
CA ARG A 206 -5.95 22.79 -2.16
C ARG A 206 -6.74 21.48 -2.22
N ASN A 207 -7.03 20.88 -1.06
CA ASN A 207 -7.91 19.71 -1.00
C ASN A 207 -9.29 20.02 -1.61
N ARG A 208 -9.86 21.20 -1.29
CA ARG A 208 -11.09 21.69 -1.90
C ARG A 208 -10.99 21.86 -3.40
N TRP A 209 -9.92 22.50 -3.89
CA TRP A 209 -9.72 22.67 -5.34
C TRP A 209 -9.69 21.33 -6.08
N ILE A 210 -9.10 20.28 -5.49
CA ILE A 210 -9.10 18.92 -6.07
C ILE A 210 -10.49 18.28 -6.07
N VAL A 211 -11.28 18.48 -5.01
CA VAL A 211 -12.67 18.02 -4.95
C VAL A 211 -13.53 18.74 -5.99
N ASP A 212 -13.34 20.06 -6.15
CA ASP A 212 -14.02 20.86 -7.17
C ASP A 212 -13.62 20.38 -8.58
N ALA A 213 -12.33 20.18 -8.81
CA ALA A 213 -11.82 19.63 -10.07
C ALA A 213 -12.34 18.23 -10.38
N PHE A 214 -12.55 17.40 -9.36
CA PHE A 214 -13.20 16.10 -9.56
C PHE A 214 -14.65 16.28 -10.00
N LEU A 215 -15.44 17.06 -9.26
CA LEU A 215 -16.88 17.19 -9.52
C LEU A 215 -17.19 17.93 -10.83
N GLU A 216 -16.43 18.97 -11.17
CA GLU A 216 -16.71 19.85 -12.30
C GLU A 216 -15.99 19.41 -13.60
N VAL A 217 -14.81 18.79 -13.49
CA VAL A 217 -13.98 18.44 -14.66
C VAL A 217 -13.74 16.93 -14.77
N GLY A 218 -13.14 16.33 -13.75
CA GLY A 218 -12.67 14.94 -13.80
C GLY A 218 -13.80 13.93 -14.03
N LEU A 219 -14.86 14.02 -13.23
CA LEU A 219 -16.01 13.13 -13.27
C LEU A 219 -16.74 13.17 -14.63
N PRO A 220 -17.19 14.33 -15.15
CA PRO A 220 -17.89 14.38 -16.43
C PRO A 220 -17.02 14.08 -17.65
N GLU A 221 -15.72 14.40 -17.62
CA GLU A 221 -14.84 14.21 -18.78
C GLU A 221 -14.26 12.81 -18.88
N VAL A 222 -13.89 12.23 -17.75
CA VAL A 222 -13.21 10.93 -17.73
C VAL A 222 -14.22 9.81 -17.63
N ASP A 223 -15.39 10.03 -17.02
CA ASP A 223 -16.39 8.99 -16.82
C ASP A 223 -15.78 7.67 -16.29
N PRO A 224 -15.13 7.70 -15.11
CA PRO A 224 -14.30 6.58 -14.63
C PRO A 224 -15.13 5.45 -14.02
N ALA A 225 -14.66 4.21 -14.20
CA ALA A 225 -15.14 3.05 -13.44
C ALA A 225 -14.56 3.05 -12.02
N VAL A 226 -13.31 3.50 -11.88
CA VAL A 226 -12.65 3.67 -10.59
C VAL A 226 -12.02 5.04 -10.50
N THR A 227 -12.27 5.75 -9.40
CA THR A 227 -11.56 6.96 -9.00
C THR A 227 -10.78 6.69 -7.73
N VAL A 228 -9.50 7.08 -7.71
CA VAL A 228 -8.70 7.19 -6.48
C VAL A 228 -8.43 8.67 -6.23
N MET A 229 -9.02 9.20 -5.17
CA MET A 229 -8.86 10.58 -4.72
C MET A 229 -7.95 10.63 -3.50
N TRP A 230 -6.87 11.41 -3.57
CA TRP A 230 -5.89 11.56 -2.50
C TRP A 230 -5.89 13.00 -1.96
N LEU A 231 -6.26 13.14 -0.68
CA LEU A 231 -6.27 14.41 0.05
C LEU A 231 -5.10 14.46 1.04
N SER A 232 -4.26 15.49 0.91
CA SER A 232 -2.92 15.60 1.55
C SER A 232 -2.89 15.89 3.07
N ASP A 233 -4.06 16.02 3.69
CA ASP A 233 -4.22 16.18 5.13
C ASP A 233 -4.95 14.95 5.69
N PRO A 234 -4.83 14.67 7.01
CA PRO A 234 -4.11 15.43 8.03
C PRO A 234 -2.58 15.34 8.01
N ASP A 235 -1.97 14.49 7.18
CA ASP A 235 -0.52 14.23 7.14
C ASP A 235 0.33 15.51 7.18
N THR A 236 0.13 16.42 6.22
CA THR A 236 0.91 17.66 6.13
C THR A 236 0.85 18.47 7.42
N THR A 237 -0.35 18.60 7.99
CA THR A 237 -0.58 19.36 9.22
C THR A 237 0.00 18.66 10.45
N ALA A 238 -0.16 17.33 10.53
CA ALA A 238 0.30 16.51 11.65
C ALA A 238 1.83 16.42 11.71
N HIS A 239 2.54 16.35 10.58
CA HIS A 239 4.02 16.42 10.57
C HIS A 239 4.53 17.73 11.16
N GLN A 240 3.84 18.84 10.90
CA GLN A 240 4.26 20.19 11.31
C GLN A 240 3.90 20.51 12.76
N HIS A 241 2.76 20.00 13.25
CA HIS A 241 2.18 20.45 14.51
C HIS A 241 1.85 19.34 15.52
N GLY A 242 1.80 18.08 15.09
CA GLY A 242 1.42 16.94 15.92
C GLY A 242 -0.04 16.48 15.73
N ILE A 243 -0.32 15.25 16.15
CA ILE A 243 -1.54 14.48 15.86
C ILE A 243 -2.81 15.12 16.44
N GLY A 244 -2.75 15.60 17.69
CA GLY A 244 -3.92 16.19 18.36
C GLY A 244 -3.89 17.72 18.43
N HIS A 245 -2.98 18.39 17.73
CA HIS A 245 -2.91 19.85 17.72
C HIS A 245 -4.21 20.46 17.14
N PRO A 246 -4.67 21.63 17.62
CA PRO A 246 -5.91 22.26 17.12
C PRO A 246 -5.97 22.45 15.60
N LEU A 247 -4.82 22.72 14.94
CA LEU A 247 -4.77 22.80 13.48
C LEU A 247 -5.00 21.45 12.80
N THR A 248 -4.50 20.35 13.36
CA THR A 248 -4.77 18.99 12.87
C THR A 248 -6.25 18.65 13.04
N GLY A 249 -6.85 19.05 14.16
CA GLY A 249 -8.29 18.98 14.37
C GLY A 249 -9.10 19.79 13.34
N GLU A 250 -8.66 21.00 13.01
CA GLU A 250 -9.26 21.79 11.92
C GLU A 250 -9.11 21.08 10.57
N ALA A 251 -7.94 20.53 10.25
CA ALA A 251 -7.69 19.79 9.02
C ALA A 251 -8.70 18.64 8.84
N LEU A 252 -8.88 17.82 9.88
CA LEU A 252 -9.83 16.71 9.92
C LEU A 252 -11.27 17.19 9.72
N PHE A 253 -11.68 18.25 10.41
CA PHE A 253 -13.03 18.82 10.26
C PHE A 253 -13.28 19.33 8.83
N ARG A 254 -12.27 19.95 8.20
CA ARG A 254 -12.37 20.44 6.81
C ARG A 254 -12.43 19.30 5.81
N LEU A 255 -11.65 18.23 5.99
CA LEU A 255 -11.70 17.04 5.15
C LEU A 255 -13.04 16.32 5.25
N ASP A 256 -13.58 16.19 6.45
CA ASP A 256 -14.90 15.57 6.65
C ASP A 256 -16.01 16.33 5.91
N ALA A 257 -15.95 17.67 5.89
CA ALA A 257 -16.85 18.47 5.07
C ALA A 257 -16.72 18.16 3.57
N GLU A 258 -15.52 17.86 3.07
CA GLU A 258 -15.32 17.45 1.67
C GLU A 258 -15.91 16.05 1.39
N ILE A 259 -15.89 15.12 2.36
CA ILE A 259 -16.59 13.83 2.24
C ILE A 259 -18.10 14.04 2.05
N GLN A 260 -18.70 14.99 2.77
CA GLN A 260 -20.11 15.35 2.55
C GLN A 260 -20.32 15.96 1.15
N ARG A 261 -19.47 16.90 0.74
CA ARG A 261 -19.56 17.53 -0.59
C ARG A 261 -19.46 16.54 -1.74
N LEU A 262 -18.60 15.52 -1.63
CA LEU A 262 -18.47 14.47 -2.63
C LEU A 262 -19.77 13.67 -2.77
N GLN A 263 -20.44 13.35 -1.66
CA GLN A 263 -21.73 12.66 -1.69
C GLN A 263 -22.81 13.53 -2.33
N ASP A 264 -22.87 14.81 -1.97
CA ASP A 264 -23.84 15.76 -2.51
C ASP A 264 -23.61 15.96 -4.02
N GLY A 265 -22.36 16.16 -4.44
CA GLY A 265 -22.00 16.31 -5.85
C GLY A 265 -22.28 15.06 -6.69
N LEU A 266 -22.02 13.86 -6.15
CA LEU A 266 -22.42 12.61 -6.80
C LEU A 266 -23.94 12.48 -6.91
N ALA A 267 -24.69 12.94 -5.90
CA ALA A 267 -26.16 12.91 -5.95
C ALA A 267 -26.71 13.88 -7.01
N GLU A 268 -26.15 15.09 -7.09
CA GLU A 268 -26.51 16.09 -8.09
C GLU A 268 -26.18 15.63 -9.52
N ALA A 269 -25.07 14.92 -9.70
CA ALA A 269 -24.70 14.29 -10.97
C ALA A 269 -25.57 13.04 -11.30
N GLY A 270 -26.32 12.51 -10.33
CA GLY A 270 -27.12 11.29 -10.47
C GLY A 270 -26.32 9.99 -10.37
N TRP A 271 -25.11 10.03 -9.80
CA TRP A 271 -24.13 8.93 -9.75
C TRP A 271 -24.01 8.29 -8.36
N LEU A 272 -24.61 8.90 -7.33
CA LEU A 272 -24.51 8.38 -5.96
C LEU A 272 -25.06 6.95 -5.84
N GLU A 273 -26.16 6.63 -6.52
CA GLU A 273 -26.80 5.30 -6.46
C GLU A 273 -26.04 4.19 -7.21
N THR A 274 -25.04 4.55 -8.02
CA THR A 274 -24.17 3.61 -8.76
C THR A 274 -22.74 3.61 -8.26
N THR A 275 -22.39 4.48 -7.30
CA THR A 275 -21.02 4.64 -6.80
C THR A 275 -20.87 4.00 -5.43
N ASN A 276 -19.91 3.09 -5.31
CA ASN A 276 -19.39 2.63 -4.03
C ASN A 276 -18.32 3.62 -3.54
N ILE A 277 -18.61 4.32 -2.44
CA ILE A 277 -17.69 5.25 -1.80
C ILE A 277 -16.92 4.49 -0.73
N TRP A 278 -15.59 4.56 -0.79
CA TRP A 278 -14.66 4.00 0.17
C TRP A 278 -13.80 5.13 0.72
N VAL A 279 -13.59 5.18 2.03
CA VAL A 279 -12.72 6.15 2.70
C VAL A 279 -11.71 5.39 3.53
N THR A 280 -10.43 5.64 3.28
CA THR A 280 -9.31 5.01 3.96
C THR A 280 -8.18 6.00 4.23
N SER A 281 -7.09 5.51 4.81
CA SER A 281 -5.79 6.17 4.86
C SER A 281 -4.73 5.31 4.19
N ASP A 282 -3.62 5.92 3.81
CA ASP A 282 -2.40 5.24 3.39
C ASP A 282 -1.58 4.75 4.59
N HIS A 283 -1.56 5.51 5.70
CA HIS A 283 -1.00 5.11 7.00
C HIS A 283 -1.66 5.84 8.16
N GLY A 284 -1.39 5.38 9.38
CA GLY A 284 -1.67 6.10 10.61
C GLY A 284 -0.57 7.11 10.95
N PHE A 285 -0.39 7.40 12.24
CA PHE A 285 0.55 8.41 12.73
C PHE A 285 0.93 8.17 14.20
N SER A 286 2.19 8.47 14.55
CA SER A 286 2.73 8.46 15.92
C SER A 286 3.40 9.79 16.26
N GLU A 287 3.35 10.21 17.53
CA GLU A 287 4.13 11.35 18.00
C GLU A 287 5.62 11.01 18.05
N HIS A 288 6.49 11.94 17.68
CA HIS A 288 7.92 11.68 17.56
C HIS A 288 8.67 12.06 18.83
N THR A 289 9.57 11.18 19.28
CA THR A 289 10.29 11.31 20.56
C THR A 289 11.80 11.54 20.38
N GLY A 290 12.26 11.71 19.14
CA GLY A 290 13.68 11.82 18.79
C GLY A 290 14.18 10.56 18.09
N GLY A 291 15.02 10.75 17.07
CA GLY A 291 15.49 9.67 16.20
C GLY A 291 16.85 9.08 16.57
N VAL A 292 17.18 7.97 15.93
CA VAL A 292 18.53 7.36 15.89
C VAL A 292 19.48 8.29 15.12
N ASP A 293 20.71 8.48 15.62
CA ASP A 293 21.79 9.10 14.84
C ASP A 293 22.38 8.05 13.88
N LEU A 294 21.64 7.78 12.79
CA LEU A 294 21.99 6.71 11.87
C LEU A 294 23.30 7.01 11.12
N ASP A 295 23.54 8.29 10.77
CA ASP A 295 24.78 8.70 10.12
C ASP A 295 25.98 8.46 11.03
N GLY A 296 25.88 8.84 12.32
CA GLY A 296 26.91 8.55 13.32
C GLY A 296 27.15 7.06 13.53
N LEU A 297 26.08 6.25 13.58
CA LEU A 297 26.16 4.79 13.72
C LEU A 297 26.85 4.14 12.52
N LEU A 298 26.54 4.59 11.29
CA LEU A 298 27.07 4.01 10.06
C LEU A 298 28.46 4.52 9.66
N ALA A 299 28.91 5.64 10.22
CA ALA A 299 30.18 6.27 9.87
C ALA A 299 31.41 5.35 9.98
N VAL A 300 31.40 4.39 10.92
CA VAL A 300 32.50 3.43 11.11
C VAL A 300 32.59 2.38 10.01
N PHE A 301 31.49 2.14 9.29
CA PHE A 301 31.40 1.18 8.18
C PHE A 301 31.55 1.87 6.81
N ALA A 302 31.55 3.20 6.79
CA ALA A 302 31.61 4.00 5.58
C ALA A 302 32.95 3.83 4.85
N SER A 303 32.87 3.49 3.57
CA SER A 303 34.00 3.48 2.65
C SER A 303 33.48 3.61 1.21
N THR A 304 34.37 3.54 0.23
CA THR A 304 34.02 3.60 -1.20
C THR A 304 34.31 2.27 -1.87
N LEU A 305 33.46 1.89 -2.82
CA LEU A 305 33.71 0.77 -3.73
C LEU A 305 34.74 1.16 -4.80
N ASP A 306 35.17 0.18 -5.60
CA ASP A 306 36.16 0.37 -6.68
C ASP A 306 35.72 1.38 -7.75
N ASP A 307 34.42 1.55 -7.95
CA ASP A 307 33.83 2.52 -8.87
C ASP A 307 33.71 3.95 -8.28
N GLY A 308 34.18 4.15 -7.04
CA GLY A 308 34.16 5.41 -6.31
C GLY A 308 32.82 5.74 -5.64
N SER A 309 31.81 4.88 -5.76
CA SER A 309 30.52 5.07 -5.12
C SER A 309 30.52 4.63 -3.64
N PRO A 310 29.61 5.12 -2.80
CA PRO A 310 29.58 4.75 -1.38
C PRO A 310 29.30 3.26 -1.20
N ARG A 311 30.07 2.60 -0.31
CA ARG A 311 29.83 1.20 0.09
C ARG A 311 28.53 1.05 0.89
N ILE A 312 28.26 2.01 1.77
CA ILE A 312 27.05 2.06 2.60
C ILE A 312 26.15 3.18 2.09
N VAL A 313 24.89 2.85 1.83
CA VAL A 313 23.86 3.80 1.40
C VAL A 313 22.62 3.53 2.25
N ALA A 314 22.14 4.53 2.99
CA ALA A 314 21.01 4.36 3.91
C ALA A 314 19.95 5.45 3.72
N GLY A 315 18.68 5.10 3.98
CA GLY A 315 17.55 6.00 3.84
C GLY A 315 16.22 5.26 3.98
N ALA A 316 15.18 5.95 4.45
CA ALA A 316 13.83 5.38 4.59
C ALA A 316 13.78 4.03 5.35
N GLY A 317 14.59 3.88 6.41
CA GLY A 317 14.69 2.65 7.19
C GLY A 317 15.54 1.53 6.55
N ALA A 318 15.95 1.67 5.29
CA ALA A 318 16.73 0.68 4.57
C ALA A 318 18.24 1.02 4.58
N ILE A 319 19.09 0.01 4.73
CA ILE A 319 20.56 0.15 4.73
C ILE A 319 21.17 -0.85 3.75
N TYR A 320 21.77 -0.32 2.69
CA TYR A 320 22.49 -1.08 1.68
C TYR A 320 23.95 -1.24 2.09
N VAL A 321 24.42 -2.48 2.15
CA VAL A 321 25.83 -2.88 2.20
C VAL A 321 26.18 -3.41 0.81
N ARG A 322 26.68 -2.53 -0.06
CA ARG A 322 26.67 -2.76 -1.52
C ARG A 322 27.66 -3.78 -2.04
N ASP A 323 28.60 -4.24 -1.22
CA ASP A 323 29.49 -5.36 -1.51
C ASP A 323 29.01 -6.69 -0.91
N ASP A 324 27.79 -6.72 -0.34
CA ASP A 324 27.15 -7.88 0.29
C ASP A 324 27.99 -8.54 1.40
N ASP A 325 28.91 -7.78 2.02
CA ASP A 325 29.75 -8.30 3.10
C ASP A 325 28.92 -8.64 4.34
N GLN A 326 28.72 -9.94 4.55
CA GLN A 326 27.89 -10.49 5.61
C GLN A 326 28.40 -10.11 7.01
N ALA A 327 29.72 -9.98 7.19
CA ALA A 327 30.29 -9.56 8.47
C ALA A 327 29.85 -8.13 8.82
N THR A 328 29.96 -7.19 7.87
CA THR A 328 29.48 -5.82 8.03
C THR A 328 27.98 -5.76 8.30
N VAL A 329 27.16 -6.56 7.61
CA VAL A 329 25.71 -6.61 7.87
C VAL A 329 25.43 -7.01 9.33
N SER A 330 26.05 -8.09 9.82
CA SER A 330 25.91 -8.54 11.21
C SER A 330 26.38 -7.50 12.23
N GLU A 331 27.47 -6.79 11.95
CA GLU A 331 27.99 -5.72 12.82
C GLU A 331 27.04 -4.51 12.88
N ILE A 332 26.46 -4.09 11.74
CA ILE A 332 25.46 -3.02 11.68
C ILE A 332 24.19 -3.43 12.44
N VAL A 333 23.68 -4.64 12.21
CA VAL A 333 22.50 -5.16 12.94
C VAL A 333 22.77 -5.17 14.44
N SER A 334 23.95 -5.63 14.87
CA SER A 334 24.32 -5.64 16.28
C SER A 334 24.43 -4.22 16.86
N ALA A 335 24.85 -3.23 16.09
CA ALA A 335 24.88 -1.83 16.53
C ALA A 335 23.45 -1.26 16.66
N LEU A 336 22.58 -1.53 15.69
CA LEU A 336 21.17 -1.15 15.70
C LEU A 336 20.43 -1.76 16.91
N GLN A 337 20.63 -3.06 17.15
CA GLN A 337 20.01 -3.77 18.28
C GLN A 337 20.46 -3.25 19.65
N ARG A 338 21.51 -2.42 19.77
CA ARG A 338 21.93 -1.82 21.05
C ARG A 338 21.34 -0.44 21.31
N ASP A 339 20.84 0.24 20.29
CA ASP A 339 20.22 1.56 20.43
C ASP A 339 18.75 1.40 20.79
N ASP A 340 18.32 1.96 21.93
CA ASP A 340 16.96 1.84 22.46
C ASP A 340 15.89 2.54 21.59
N ARG A 341 16.32 3.43 20.69
CA ARG A 341 15.47 4.09 19.69
C ARG A 341 15.23 3.21 18.46
N VAL A 342 15.94 2.10 18.30
CA VAL A 342 15.67 1.12 17.25
C VAL A 342 14.65 0.09 17.74
N GLY A 343 13.59 -0.10 16.95
CA GLY A 343 12.57 -1.14 17.13
C GLY A 343 12.95 -2.36 16.29
N ALA A 344 12.00 -2.91 15.53
CA ALA A 344 12.26 -4.09 14.71
C ALA A 344 13.40 -3.92 13.71
N VAL A 345 14.19 -4.98 13.55
CA VAL A 345 15.22 -5.11 12.52
C VAL A 345 14.92 -6.37 11.71
N PHE A 346 14.98 -6.23 10.39
CA PHE A 346 14.69 -7.29 9.44
C PHE A 346 15.90 -7.53 8.53
N THR A 347 16.10 -8.79 8.19
CA THR A 347 17.05 -9.22 7.14
C THR A 347 16.38 -10.28 6.26
N ARG A 348 17.06 -10.73 5.19
CA ARG A 348 16.57 -11.87 4.40
C ARG A 348 16.38 -13.12 5.27
N SER A 349 15.44 -13.96 4.89
CA SER A 349 15.11 -15.20 5.62
C SER A 349 16.34 -16.09 5.79
N ALA A 350 16.54 -16.65 6.99
CA ALA A 350 17.69 -17.53 7.29
C ALA A 350 17.77 -18.77 6.37
N ARG A 351 16.61 -19.20 5.88
CA ARG A 351 16.42 -20.24 4.87
C ARG A 351 15.06 -19.97 4.18
N PRO A 352 14.80 -20.53 2.99
CA PRO A 352 13.51 -20.34 2.32
C PRO A 352 12.32 -20.68 3.21
N GLY A 353 11.39 -19.73 3.39
CA GLY A 353 10.20 -19.86 4.23
C GLY A 353 10.43 -19.70 5.74
N ALA A 354 11.63 -19.33 6.19
CA ALA A 354 11.89 -18.98 7.58
C ALA A 354 11.25 -17.63 7.96
N GLN A 355 10.75 -17.56 9.18
CA GLN A 355 10.20 -16.33 9.75
C GLN A 355 11.30 -15.50 10.44
N GLU A 356 12.40 -16.17 10.81
CA GLU A 356 13.63 -15.56 11.28
C GLU A 356 14.52 -15.07 10.13
N GLY A 357 15.11 -13.90 10.30
CA GLY A 357 16.17 -13.39 9.44
C GLY A 357 17.49 -14.15 9.66
N TRP A 358 18.42 -14.05 8.72
CA TRP A 358 19.68 -14.78 8.79
C TRP A 358 20.64 -14.26 9.86
N VAL A 359 20.49 -13.00 10.28
CA VAL A 359 21.21 -12.44 11.44
C VAL A 359 20.41 -12.68 12.72
N PRO A 360 21.02 -13.20 13.81
CA PRO A 360 20.35 -13.37 15.10
C PRO A 360 19.62 -12.10 15.58
N GLY A 361 18.44 -12.27 16.18
CA GLY A 361 17.59 -11.17 16.63
C GLY A 361 16.92 -10.37 15.52
N THR A 362 16.88 -10.87 14.28
CA THR A 362 16.14 -10.22 13.18
C THR A 362 14.99 -11.07 12.67
N LEU A 363 13.90 -10.41 12.27
CA LEU A 363 12.80 -11.05 11.56
C LEU A 363 13.11 -11.14 10.07
N SER A 364 12.45 -12.04 9.35
CA SER A 364 12.63 -12.15 7.89
C SER A 364 11.87 -11.05 7.14
N PHE A 365 12.39 -10.65 5.98
CA PHE A 365 11.68 -9.77 5.05
C PHE A 365 10.33 -10.33 4.58
N ASP A 366 10.14 -11.65 4.60
CA ASP A 366 8.88 -12.30 4.25
C ASP A 366 7.73 -11.83 5.16
N LEU A 367 7.99 -11.67 6.46
CA LEU A 367 7.00 -11.16 7.43
C LEU A 367 6.61 -9.70 7.19
N ALA A 368 7.55 -8.90 6.69
CA ALA A 368 7.35 -7.51 6.32
C ALA A 368 6.81 -7.33 4.90
N HIS A 369 6.62 -8.43 4.16
CA HIS A 369 6.33 -8.43 2.71
C HIS A 369 7.29 -7.53 1.91
N TRP A 370 8.58 -7.60 2.23
CA TRP A 370 9.62 -6.69 1.73
C TRP A 370 10.79 -7.41 1.03
N ASP A 371 10.70 -8.72 0.75
CA ASP A 371 11.76 -9.45 0.03
C ASP A 371 11.62 -9.29 -1.49
N HIS A 372 12.37 -8.36 -2.06
CA HIS A 372 12.46 -8.06 -3.50
C HIS A 372 13.94 -8.04 -3.91
N GLU A 373 14.22 -8.15 -5.20
CA GLU A 373 15.59 -7.97 -5.73
C GLU A 373 16.18 -6.58 -5.46
N ARG A 374 15.31 -5.59 -5.21
CA ARG A 374 15.65 -4.19 -4.91
C ARG A 374 15.85 -3.93 -3.41
N SER A 375 15.54 -4.90 -2.57
CA SER A 375 15.64 -4.77 -1.12
C SER A 375 17.08 -4.55 -0.69
N ALA A 376 17.26 -3.69 0.30
CA ALA A 376 18.54 -3.54 0.98
C ALA A 376 18.85 -4.78 1.84
N GLN A 377 20.08 -4.87 2.35
CA GLN A 377 20.48 -5.97 3.23
C GLN A 377 19.81 -5.89 4.61
N ILE A 378 19.45 -4.68 5.06
CA ILE A 378 18.81 -4.44 6.36
C ILE A 378 17.64 -3.47 6.17
N LEU A 379 16.50 -3.78 6.80
CA LEU A 379 15.40 -2.85 7.03
C LEU A 379 15.22 -2.71 8.54
N TYR A 380 15.04 -1.50 9.04
CA TYR A 380 14.69 -1.28 10.45
C TYR A 380 13.48 -0.37 10.61
N SER A 381 12.74 -0.60 11.68
CA SER A 381 11.70 0.27 12.19
C SER A 381 12.24 1.02 13.41
N PRO A 382 11.93 2.32 13.56
CA PRO A 382 12.04 3.02 14.83
C PRO A 382 11.29 2.28 15.94
N ASN A 383 11.79 2.39 17.18
CA ASN A 383 11.09 1.87 18.34
C ASN A 383 9.82 2.69 18.59
N TRP A 384 8.81 2.08 19.20
CA TRP A 384 7.55 2.75 19.50
C TRP A 384 7.03 2.37 20.88
N SER A 385 6.07 3.16 21.38
CA SER A 385 5.37 2.87 22.63
C SER A 385 3.92 3.35 22.55
N ASP A 386 3.09 2.86 23.46
CA ASP A 386 1.69 3.30 23.64
C ASP A 386 1.57 4.54 24.53
N MET A 387 2.67 5.22 24.84
CA MET A 387 2.65 6.47 25.60
C MET A 387 1.70 7.47 24.97
N VAL A 388 1.00 8.20 25.83
CA VAL A 388 0.06 9.25 25.43
C VAL A 388 0.85 10.53 25.23
N GLY A 389 0.71 11.07 24.02
CA GLY A 389 1.30 12.32 23.58
C GLY A 389 0.74 13.57 24.25
N GLU A 390 1.30 14.73 23.90
CA GLU A 390 0.94 16.02 24.51
C GLU A 390 -0.56 16.32 24.37
N TYR A 391 -1.15 15.92 23.24
CA TYR A 391 -2.55 16.21 22.89
C TYR A 391 -3.52 15.08 23.24
N GLY A 392 -3.08 14.08 24.03
CA GLY A 392 -3.96 13.03 24.55
C GLY A 392 -4.20 11.84 23.61
N TYR A 393 -3.46 11.74 22.50
CA TYR A 393 -3.48 10.58 21.61
C TYR A 393 -2.37 9.58 21.99
N PRO A 394 -2.65 8.27 22.06
CA PRO A 394 -1.62 7.26 22.27
C PRO A 394 -0.77 7.06 21.01
N GLY A 395 0.45 6.59 21.22
CA GLY A 395 1.36 6.19 20.15
C GLY A 395 2.49 7.17 19.95
N THR A 396 3.70 6.74 20.32
CA THR A 396 4.94 7.47 20.06
C THR A 396 5.90 6.60 19.26
N SER A 397 6.72 7.19 18.39
CA SER A 397 7.84 6.51 17.73
C SER A 397 9.15 7.31 17.86
N ALA A 398 10.28 6.59 17.91
CA ALA A 398 11.60 7.15 18.09
C ALA A 398 12.16 7.69 16.77
N GLN A 399 11.55 8.76 16.27
CA GLN A 399 11.86 9.44 15.02
C GLN A 399 12.10 10.93 15.24
N GLY A 400 12.74 11.59 14.27
CA GLY A 400 12.92 13.05 14.27
C GLY A 400 11.67 13.78 13.78
N GLY A 401 11.47 15.04 14.20
CA GLY A 401 10.27 15.82 13.88
C GLY A 401 9.29 15.89 15.05
N VAL A 402 8.05 16.33 14.79
CA VAL A 402 7.01 16.47 15.82
C VAL A 402 6.14 15.23 15.90
N ALA A 403 5.73 14.72 14.75
CA ALA A 403 4.99 13.48 14.60
C ALA A 403 5.20 12.99 13.15
N GLY A 404 4.86 11.74 12.88
CA GLY A 404 5.02 11.14 11.57
C GLY A 404 4.60 9.68 11.57
N HIS A 405 5.12 8.93 10.61
CA HIS A 405 4.71 7.56 10.32
C HIS A 405 5.92 6.76 9.80
N GLY A 406 5.70 5.56 9.28
CA GLY A 406 6.76 4.70 8.73
C GLY A 406 7.33 3.67 9.71
N SER A 407 6.84 3.64 10.94
CA SER A 407 7.21 2.61 11.92
C SER A 407 6.29 1.39 11.84
N SER A 408 6.70 0.33 12.54
CA SER A 408 5.90 -0.88 12.76
C SER A 408 5.00 -0.78 14.00
N SER A 409 4.70 0.44 14.42
CA SER A 409 3.72 0.77 15.44
C SER A 409 2.30 0.42 14.96
N PRO A 410 1.42 -0.12 15.83
CA PRO A 410 0.02 -0.31 15.47
C PRO A 410 -0.68 1.02 15.16
N PHE A 411 -0.17 2.15 15.67
CA PHE A 411 -0.71 3.49 15.38
C PHE A 411 -0.32 4.03 14.00
N ASP A 412 0.72 3.46 13.36
CA ASP A 412 1.12 3.78 11.99
C ASP A 412 0.56 2.75 11.00
N ILE A 413 0.41 1.50 11.43
CA ILE A 413 -0.09 0.39 10.61
C ILE A 413 -1.61 0.41 10.47
N HIS A 414 -2.37 0.63 11.55
CA HIS A 414 -3.82 0.53 11.47
C HIS A 414 -4.44 1.83 10.96
N ASN A 415 -5.27 1.70 9.93
CA ASN A 415 -5.95 2.80 9.24
C ASN A 415 -7.47 2.57 9.31
N PRO A 416 -8.31 3.62 9.25
CA PRO A 416 -9.75 3.42 9.12
C PRO A 416 -10.07 2.89 7.73
N LEU A 417 -11.10 2.05 7.61
CA LEU A 417 -11.76 1.78 6.34
C LEU A 417 -13.27 1.79 6.51
N VAL A 418 -13.91 2.79 5.90
CA VAL A 418 -15.34 2.99 5.90
C VAL A 418 -15.84 2.98 4.46
N ALA A 419 -16.92 2.27 4.19
CA ALA A 419 -17.46 2.24 2.84
C ALA A 419 -18.99 2.16 2.80
N ALA A 420 -19.61 2.76 1.80
CA ALA A 420 -21.04 2.63 1.54
C ALA A 420 -21.34 2.72 0.05
N GLY A 421 -22.28 1.93 -0.44
CA GLY A 421 -22.58 1.88 -1.86
C GLY A 421 -23.55 0.77 -2.24
N PRO A 422 -23.97 0.73 -3.52
CA PRO A 422 -24.93 -0.24 -4.03
C PRO A 422 -24.46 -1.70 -3.97
N ASP A 423 -23.15 -1.95 -3.94
CA ASP A 423 -22.58 -3.31 -3.97
C ASP A 423 -22.06 -3.77 -2.60
N LEU A 424 -22.27 -2.96 -1.56
CA LEU A 424 -21.77 -3.19 -0.21
C LEU A 424 -22.88 -3.60 0.76
N LYS A 425 -22.49 -4.31 1.81
CA LYS A 425 -23.36 -4.54 2.96
C LYS A 425 -23.67 -3.21 3.64
N THR A 426 -24.71 -3.19 4.46
CA THR A 426 -25.15 -1.99 5.18
C THR A 426 -25.20 -2.26 6.66
N ARG A 427 -24.86 -1.25 7.46
CA ARG A 427 -24.89 -1.26 8.94
C ARG A 427 -24.15 -2.45 9.53
N VAL A 428 -22.93 -2.70 9.05
CA VAL A 428 -22.10 -3.81 9.53
C VAL A 428 -20.71 -3.32 9.91
N GLU A 429 -20.20 -3.82 11.02
CA GLU A 429 -18.82 -3.65 11.43
C GLU A 429 -18.12 -5.01 11.32
N ILE A 430 -16.92 -5.03 10.76
CA ILE A 430 -16.21 -6.24 10.34
C ILE A 430 -14.82 -6.25 10.99
N ASP A 431 -14.54 -7.27 11.79
CA ASP A 431 -13.25 -7.45 12.47
C ASP A 431 -12.24 -8.26 11.63
N VAL A 432 -12.68 -8.81 10.48
CA VAL A 432 -11.81 -9.55 9.56
C VAL A 432 -10.70 -8.63 9.02
N PRO A 433 -9.41 -8.99 9.16
CA PRO A 433 -8.31 -8.12 8.78
C PRO A 433 -8.32 -7.84 7.27
N SER A 434 -8.00 -6.61 6.90
CA SER A 434 -7.87 -6.16 5.52
C SER A 434 -6.71 -5.18 5.39
N GLY A 435 -6.31 -4.83 4.19
CA GLY A 435 -5.30 -3.80 3.98
C GLY A 435 -5.38 -3.10 2.63
N ASN A 436 -4.52 -2.10 2.44
CA ASN A 436 -4.49 -1.30 1.22
C ASN A 436 -4.26 -2.13 -0.07
N VAL A 437 -3.63 -3.30 0.05
CA VAL A 437 -3.47 -4.27 -1.05
C VAL A 437 -4.78 -4.88 -1.54
N ASP A 438 -5.86 -4.82 -0.75
CA ASP A 438 -7.12 -5.49 -1.06
C ASP A 438 -8.04 -4.67 -1.98
N PHE A 439 -7.73 -3.38 -2.23
CA PHE A 439 -8.59 -2.52 -3.04
C PHE A 439 -8.63 -2.93 -4.50
N ALA A 440 -7.47 -3.00 -5.18
CA ALA A 440 -7.40 -3.37 -6.59
C ALA A 440 -8.11 -4.71 -6.91
N PRO A 441 -7.84 -5.83 -6.21
CA PRO A 441 -8.56 -7.08 -6.49
C PRO A 441 -10.07 -6.97 -6.20
N THR A 442 -10.47 -6.20 -5.18
CA THR A 442 -11.89 -6.00 -4.86
C THR A 442 -12.61 -5.21 -5.96
N PHE A 443 -12.02 -4.13 -6.47
CA PHE A 443 -12.62 -3.31 -7.52
C PHE A 443 -12.72 -4.07 -8.83
N LEU A 444 -11.67 -4.81 -9.22
CA LEU A 444 -11.70 -5.67 -10.40
C LEU A 444 -12.80 -6.75 -10.27
N HIS A 445 -12.94 -7.37 -9.09
CA HIS A 445 -13.96 -8.37 -8.84
C HIS A 445 -15.38 -7.82 -9.01
N VAL A 446 -15.69 -6.65 -8.43
CA VAL A 446 -17.02 -6.03 -8.55
C VAL A 446 -17.34 -5.64 -9.99
N LEU A 447 -16.34 -5.20 -10.76
CA LEU A 447 -16.47 -4.91 -12.19
C LEU A 447 -16.56 -6.20 -13.05
N GLY A 448 -16.41 -7.39 -12.46
CA GLY A 448 -16.42 -8.66 -13.17
C GLY A 448 -15.19 -8.89 -14.04
N LEU A 449 -14.07 -8.24 -13.69
CA LEU A 449 -12.78 -8.34 -14.37
C LEU A 449 -11.89 -9.38 -13.70
N GLU A 450 -10.96 -9.94 -14.48
CA GLU A 450 -9.96 -10.87 -13.97
C GLU A 450 -8.99 -10.16 -13.02
N VAL A 451 -8.71 -10.77 -11.87
CA VAL A 451 -7.69 -10.31 -10.93
C VAL A 451 -6.35 -10.93 -11.32
N PRO A 452 -5.33 -10.13 -11.71
CA PRO A 452 -4.02 -10.64 -12.05
C PRO A 452 -3.38 -11.43 -10.90
N SER A 453 -2.66 -12.50 -11.23
CA SER A 453 -1.97 -13.33 -10.22
C SER A 453 -0.83 -12.63 -9.48
N SER A 454 -0.36 -11.50 -10.02
CA SER A 454 0.59 -10.59 -9.37
C SER A 454 -0.02 -9.83 -8.18
N MET A 455 -1.35 -9.69 -8.13
CA MET A 455 -2.04 -9.08 -6.98
C MET A 455 -2.05 -10.03 -5.79
N GLN A 456 -1.47 -9.58 -4.67
CA GLN A 456 -1.33 -10.36 -3.44
C GLN A 456 -2.44 -10.10 -2.43
N GLY A 457 -3.18 -8.98 -2.58
CA GLY A 457 -4.40 -8.73 -1.83
C GLY A 457 -5.50 -9.72 -2.14
N ARG A 458 -6.54 -9.72 -1.32
CA ARG A 458 -7.74 -10.53 -1.47
C ARG A 458 -8.95 -9.67 -1.81
N VAL A 459 -9.96 -10.30 -2.39
CA VAL A 459 -11.27 -9.67 -2.53
C VAL A 459 -11.91 -9.58 -1.16
N LEU A 460 -12.39 -8.39 -0.77
CA LEU A 460 -13.09 -8.15 0.49
C LEU A 460 -14.53 -8.67 0.46
N HIS A 461 -14.71 -9.98 0.25
CA HIS A 461 -16.04 -10.61 0.14
C HIS A 461 -16.95 -10.30 1.35
N GLY A 462 -16.39 -10.20 2.55
CA GLY A 462 -17.14 -9.87 3.76
C GLY A 462 -17.82 -8.48 3.71
N ALA A 463 -17.27 -7.54 2.93
CA ALA A 463 -17.84 -6.20 2.75
C ALA A 463 -18.89 -6.13 1.63
N LEU A 464 -18.83 -7.06 0.66
CA LEU A 464 -19.73 -7.08 -0.50
C LEU A 464 -21.13 -7.56 -0.11
N ARG A 465 -22.17 -6.92 -0.66
CA ARG A 465 -23.58 -7.23 -0.39
C ARG A 465 -23.86 -8.72 -0.49
N ASP A 466 -23.44 -9.31 -1.61
CA ASP A 466 -23.68 -10.70 -1.98
C ASP A 466 -22.47 -11.61 -1.67
N GLY A 467 -21.47 -11.09 -0.95
CA GLY A 467 -20.29 -11.84 -0.52
C GLY A 467 -20.47 -12.58 0.81
N SER A 468 -19.38 -13.20 1.27
CA SER A 468 -19.36 -14.08 2.45
C SER A 468 -19.87 -13.40 3.72
N ASP A 469 -20.35 -14.21 4.67
CA ASP A 469 -20.67 -13.73 6.01
C ASP A 469 -19.36 -13.53 6.78
N PRO A 470 -18.99 -12.28 7.13
CA PRO A 470 -17.73 -11.99 7.81
C PRO A 470 -17.69 -12.54 9.24
N THR A 471 -18.83 -12.87 9.84
CA THR A 471 -18.90 -13.36 11.24
C THR A 471 -18.44 -14.81 11.41
N VAL A 472 -18.35 -15.55 10.30
CA VAL A 472 -17.90 -16.95 10.27
C VAL A 472 -16.54 -17.12 9.58
N THR A 473 -15.92 -16.03 9.13
CA THR A 473 -14.57 -16.06 8.55
C THR A 473 -13.55 -16.37 9.65
N ALA A 474 -12.75 -17.41 9.44
CA ALA A 474 -11.68 -17.77 10.36
C ALA A 474 -10.55 -16.73 10.26
N ILE A 475 -10.14 -16.21 11.42
CA ILE A 475 -9.00 -15.30 11.58
C ILE A 475 -7.97 -16.04 12.41
N GLU A 476 -6.74 -16.10 11.92
CA GLU A 476 -5.60 -16.66 12.63
C GLU A 476 -4.70 -15.52 13.11
N THR A 477 -4.19 -15.60 14.33
CA THR A 477 -3.14 -14.70 14.82
C THR A 477 -1.85 -15.48 14.93
N MET A 478 -0.79 -14.95 14.33
CA MET A 478 0.55 -15.52 14.36
C MET A 478 1.48 -14.59 15.12
N GLU A 479 2.29 -15.16 16.00
CA GLU A 479 3.33 -14.47 16.75
C GLU A 479 4.68 -15.10 16.42
N VAL A 480 5.66 -14.28 16.06
CA VAL A 480 7.02 -14.72 15.75
C VAL A 480 8.00 -13.94 16.61
N THR A 481 8.74 -14.65 17.47
CA THR A 481 9.74 -14.06 18.35
C THR A 481 11.14 -14.52 17.94
N VAL A 482 12.07 -13.56 17.88
CA VAL A 482 13.50 -13.77 17.63
C VAL A 482 14.31 -13.07 18.71
N GLU A 483 15.48 -13.61 19.00
CA GLU A 483 16.38 -13.13 20.05
C GLU A 483 17.79 -13.01 19.48
N ASN A 484 18.53 -11.98 19.91
CA ASN A 484 19.94 -11.83 19.54
C ASN A 484 20.82 -12.82 20.35
N GLU A 485 22.12 -12.91 20.02
CA GLU A 485 22.97 -13.97 20.58
C GLU A 485 23.14 -13.94 22.12
N ASP A 486 23.06 -12.75 22.73
CA ASP A 486 23.24 -12.55 24.16
C ASP A 486 21.93 -12.38 24.95
N GLY A 487 20.79 -12.41 24.26
CA GLY A 487 19.46 -12.26 24.85
C GLY A 487 19.11 -10.87 25.36
N SER A 488 19.93 -9.85 25.06
CA SER A 488 19.63 -8.46 25.46
C SER A 488 18.56 -7.80 24.59
N TYR A 489 18.24 -8.37 23.43
CA TYR A 489 17.25 -7.87 22.47
C TYR A 489 16.34 -9.01 22.02
N VAL A 490 15.04 -8.89 22.33
CA VAL A 490 13.98 -9.83 21.93
C VAL A 490 12.98 -9.07 21.09
N LEU A 491 12.76 -9.50 19.85
CA LEU A 491 11.84 -8.88 18.90
C LEU A 491 10.69 -9.84 18.58
N THR A 492 9.47 -9.36 18.74
CA THR A 492 8.24 -10.10 18.42
C THR A 492 7.44 -9.39 17.33
N ALA A 493 7.02 -10.13 16.30
CA ALA A 493 6.06 -9.70 15.29
C ALA A 493 4.69 -10.32 15.57
N VAL A 494 3.63 -9.53 15.46
CA VAL A 494 2.24 -10.01 15.52
C VAL A 494 1.58 -9.77 14.17
N LEU A 495 0.96 -10.83 13.64
CA LEU A 495 0.30 -10.81 12.34
C LEU A 495 -1.08 -11.42 12.43
N SER A 496 -2.01 -10.84 11.69
CA SER A 496 -3.35 -11.37 11.48
C SER A 496 -3.41 -12.02 10.11
N ALA A 497 -4.03 -13.20 10.02
CA ALA A 497 -4.12 -13.96 8.79
C ALA A 497 -5.54 -14.42 8.49
N VAL A 498 -5.91 -14.37 7.21
CA VAL A 498 -7.22 -14.79 6.68
C VAL A 498 -7.05 -15.23 5.23
N ASP A 499 -7.71 -16.32 4.85
CA ASP A 499 -7.69 -16.86 3.48
C ASP A 499 -6.26 -17.05 2.90
N GLY A 500 -5.30 -17.43 3.76
CA GLY A 500 -3.90 -17.62 3.37
C GLY A 500 -3.12 -16.33 3.09
N ARG A 501 -3.67 -15.16 3.44
CA ARG A 501 -3.00 -13.85 3.41
C ARG A 501 -2.70 -13.41 4.84
N SER A 502 -1.56 -12.77 5.05
CA SER A 502 -1.15 -12.19 6.34
C SER A 502 -1.00 -10.68 6.25
N TYR A 503 -1.30 -10.01 7.36
CA TYR A 503 -1.20 -8.58 7.58
C TYR A 503 -0.36 -8.37 8.83
N LEU A 504 0.69 -7.55 8.74
CA LEU A 504 1.50 -7.19 9.91
C LEU A 504 0.68 -6.25 10.79
N ASP A 505 0.38 -6.64 12.03
CA ASP A 505 -0.35 -5.80 12.98
C ASP A 505 0.60 -4.80 13.65
N TYR A 506 1.72 -5.32 14.18
CA TYR A 506 2.81 -4.53 14.79
C TYR A 506 4.02 -5.41 15.09
N THR A 507 5.12 -4.77 15.50
CA THR A 507 6.24 -5.45 16.17
C THR A 507 6.49 -4.86 17.54
N THR A 508 7.17 -5.58 18.44
CA THR A 508 7.61 -5.07 19.74
C THR A 508 9.03 -5.51 20.03
N VAL A 509 9.76 -4.72 20.81
CA VAL A 509 11.11 -5.06 21.26
C VAL A 509 11.14 -5.01 22.78
N GLU A 510 11.56 -6.12 23.39
CA GLU A 510 11.93 -6.20 24.80
C GLU A 510 13.45 -6.17 24.93
N ARG A 511 13.94 -5.45 25.95
CA ARG A 511 15.37 -5.30 26.21
C ARG A 511 15.69 -5.78 27.63
N HIS A 512 16.72 -6.59 27.75
CA HIS A 512 17.16 -7.13 29.03
C HIS A 512 18.57 -6.65 29.37
N ASP A 513 18.77 -6.22 30.61
CA ASP A 513 20.10 -5.95 31.12
C ASP A 513 20.88 -7.26 31.13
N LEU A 514 22.01 -7.30 30.41
CA LEU A 514 22.98 -8.37 30.57
C LEU A 514 23.42 -8.33 32.03
N ALA A 515 23.03 -9.34 32.81
CA ALA A 515 23.49 -9.48 34.17
C ALA A 515 25.01 -9.44 34.13
N VAL A 516 25.61 -8.38 34.67
CA VAL A 516 27.04 -8.34 34.93
C VAL A 516 27.29 -9.49 35.88
N GLU A 517 27.81 -10.61 35.38
CA GLU A 517 28.48 -11.60 36.20
C GLU A 517 29.59 -10.83 36.93
N ARG A 518 29.29 -10.38 38.14
CA ARG A 518 30.30 -9.92 39.08
C ARG A 518 31.02 -11.18 39.52
N ASP A 519 32.13 -11.44 38.84
CA ASP A 519 33.28 -12.31 39.16
C ASP A 519 33.03 -13.54 40.08
#